data_AF-A0A350BWY5-F1
#
_entry.id   AF-A0A350BWY5-F1
#
_cell.length_a   1.000
_cell.length_b   1.000
_cell.length_c   1.000
_cell.angle_alpha   90.00
_cell.angle_beta   90.00
_cell.angle_gamma   90.00
#
_symmetry.space_group_name_H-M   'P 1'
#
loop_
_entity.id
_entity.type
_entity.pdbx_description
1 polymer ?
#
loop_
_entity_poly.entity_id
_entity_poly.type
_entity_poly.pdbx_seq_one_letter_code
_entity_poly.pdbx_strand_id
1 'polypeptide(L)'
;MNYSKRLLYTLLSLLFVSINLCSAQSPTSLIAQPYNSLELTTLRASFDTLNPVREAMIPATRVYQEEYMAEGISMQYNRDFALIRISLYDSGYTYKAYKHELPKNTKWGMTLDQVQKRTGLLDIDEVNIYVRRNVTEDDVTDFYFTDGKLDHIKITATIVSLENNLANVVKSSGARLLPDGKPREGNVVDGFGTMTWADGASMYKGQWS
;
A
#
# COMPACT_ATOMS: atom_id res chain seq x y z
N MET A 1 37.14 9.48 39.53
CA MET A 1 35.90 9.45 38.71
C MET A 1 36.22 8.66 37.45
N ASN A 2 35.73 7.42 37.34
CA ASN A 2 36.24 6.41 36.40
C ASN A 2 35.88 6.73 34.93
N TYR A 3 36.92 6.94 34.11
CA TYR A 3 36.82 7.12 32.66
C TYR A 3 36.04 5.97 31.96
N SER A 4 36.14 4.76 32.49
CA SER A 4 35.40 3.58 31.99
C SER A 4 33.88 3.72 32.13
N LYS A 5 33.39 4.34 33.21
CA LYS A 5 31.95 4.58 33.39
C LYS A 5 31.44 5.63 32.42
N ARG A 6 32.22 6.70 32.17
CA ARG A 6 31.87 7.74 31.18
C ARG A 6 31.81 7.17 29.77
N LEU A 7 32.77 6.35 29.36
CA LEU A 7 32.78 5.71 28.04
C LEU A 7 31.58 4.77 27.85
N LEU A 8 31.22 4.00 28.89
CA LEU A 8 30.04 3.13 28.86
C LEU A 8 28.74 3.93 28.70
N TYR A 9 28.58 5.04 29.43
CA TYR A 9 27.39 5.89 29.30
C TYR A 9 27.31 6.58 27.94
N THR A 10 28.44 7.01 27.36
CA THR A 10 28.48 7.60 26.02
C THR A 10 28.18 6.55 24.94
N LEU A 11 28.68 5.32 25.09
CA LEU A 11 28.39 4.23 24.14
C LEU A 11 26.90 3.83 24.22
N LEU A 12 26.34 3.79 25.44
CA LEU A 12 24.94 3.44 25.66
C LEU A 12 24.00 4.53 25.10
N SER A 13 24.34 5.82 25.26
CA SER A 13 23.56 6.90 24.67
C SER A 13 23.65 6.95 23.14
N LEU A 14 24.81 6.64 22.55
CA LEU A 14 24.92 6.46 21.09
C LEU A 14 24.12 5.26 20.59
N LEU A 15 24.07 4.16 21.35
CA LEU A 15 23.24 2.99 21.03
C LEU A 15 21.76 3.33 21.07
N PHE A 16 21.30 4.12 22.05
CA PHE A 16 19.90 4.58 22.13
C PHE A 16 19.50 5.56 21.02
N VAL A 17 20.44 6.34 20.50
CA VAL A 17 20.18 7.24 19.36
C VAL A 17 20.05 6.45 18.05
N SER A 18 20.77 5.34 17.87
CA SER A 18 20.71 4.54 16.63
C SER A 18 19.49 3.62 16.52
N ILE A 19 18.84 3.24 17.63
CA ILE A 19 17.58 2.47 17.59
C ILE A 19 16.35 3.30 17.23
N ASN A 20 16.45 4.64 17.24
CA ASN A 20 15.35 5.55 16.91
C ASN A 20 15.37 6.05 15.46
N LEU A 21 16.27 5.54 14.61
CA LEU A 21 16.22 5.74 13.17
C LEU A 21 15.26 4.74 12.53
N CYS A 22 14.03 4.65 13.04
CA CYS A 22 12.94 4.13 12.22
C CYS A 22 12.68 5.23 11.18
N SER A 23 13.31 5.12 10.02
CA SER A 23 12.92 5.93 8.88
C SER A 23 11.45 5.61 8.64
N ALA A 24 10.56 6.54 8.96
CA ALA A 24 9.16 6.39 8.66
C ALA A 24 9.05 6.11 7.16
N GLN A 25 8.43 4.98 6.83
CA GLN A 25 8.33 4.55 5.44
C GLN A 25 7.28 5.42 4.77
N SER A 26 7.69 6.12 3.70
CA SER A 26 6.74 6.83 2.86
C SER A 26 5.74 5.82 2.28
N PRO A 27 4.43 6.09 2.33
CA PRO A 27 3.42 5.19 1.76
C PRO A 27 3.67 4.82 0.29
N THR A 28 4.38 5.65 -0.47
CA THR A 28 4.80 5.34 -1.84
C THR A 28 5.75 4.14 -1.94
N SER A 29 6.59 3.88 -0.93
CA SER A 29 7.53 2.73 -0.97
C SER A 29 6.85 1.39 -0.68
N LEU A 30 5.60 1.43 -0.21
CA LEU A 30 4.81 0.24 0.12
C LEU A 30 4.05 -0.30 -1.10
N ILE A 31 3.81 0.56 -2.09
CA ILE A 31 3.11 0.19 -3.32
C ILE A 31 3.89 -0.90 -4.06
N ALA A 32 3.15 -1.78 -4.73
CA ALA A 32 3.63 -2.98 -5.41
C ALA A 32 4.28 -4.03 -4.50
N GLN A 33 4.43 -3.79 -3.19
CA GLN A 33 4.97 -4.79 -2.26
C GLN A 33 3.96 -5.92 -2.03
N PRO A 34 4.45 -7.14 -1.76
CA PRO A 34 3.57 -8.24 -1.40
C PRO A 34 2.90 -8.01 -0.05
N TYR A 35 1.69 -8.54 0.08
CA TYR A 35 0.87 -8.47 1.27
C TYR A 35 1.66 -8.75 2.56
N ASN A 36 2.49 -9.80 2.58
CA ASN A 36 3.28 -10.23 3.73
C ASN A 36 4.74 -9.69 3.74
N SER A 37 5.03 -8.64 2.98
CA SER A 37 6.33 -7.93 3.09
C SER A 37 6.59 -7.47 4.52
N LEU A 38 7.87 -7.35 4.88
CA LEU A 38 8.28 -6.86 6.20
C LEU A 38 7.74 -5.45 6.44
N GLU A 39 7.79 -4.61 5.43
CA GLU A 39 7.34 -3.22 5.40
C GLU A 39 5.85 -3.12 5.73
N LEU A 40 5.00 -3.84 4.99
CA LEU A 40 3.55 -3.82 5.22
C LEU A 40 3.16 -4.50 6.54
N THR A 41 3.87 -5.55 6.93
CA THR A 41 3.64 -6.21 8.21
C THR A 41 4.02 -5.29 9.38
N THR A 42 5.12 -4.56 9.25
CA THR A 42 5.55 -3.57 10.25
C THR A 42 4.57 -2.40 10.34
N LEU A 43 4.08 -1.92 9.20
CA LEU A 43 3.02 -0.89 9.18
C LEU A 43 1.77 -1.39 9.92
N ARG A 44 1.22 -2.55 9.54
CA ARG A 44 0.01 -3.08 10.18
C ARG A 44 0.22 -3.41 11.67
N ALA A 45 1.42 -3.85 12.05
CA ALA A 45 1.75 -4.08 13.46
C ALA A 45 1.80 -2.79 14.30
N SER A 46 1.91 -1.62 13.66
CA SER A 46 1.85 -0.31 14.34
C SER A 46 0.44 0.22 14.54
N PHE A 47 -0.58 -0.46 13.99
CA PHE A 47 -1.98 -0.05 14.11
C PHE A 47 -2.56 -0.38 15.47
N ASP A 48 -3.45 0.48 15.96
CA ASP A 48 -4.18 0.24 17.22
C ASP A 48 -5.20 -0.90 17.04
N THR A 49 -5.73 -1.06 15.82
CA THR A 49 -6.64 -2.15 15.46
C THR A 49 -5.87 -3.36 14.91
N LEU A 50 -6.08 -4.52 15.57
CA LEU A 50 -5.45 -5.79 15.19
C LEU A 50 -5.91 -6.31 13.82
N ASN A 51 -7.19 -6.12 13.50
CA ASN A 51 -7.81 -6.57 12.26
C ASN A 51 -8.49 -5.38 11.58
N PRO A 52 -8.56 -5.38 10.23
CA PRO A 52 -9.29 -4.35 9.51
C PRO A 52 -10.76 -4.38 9.91
N VAL A 53 -11.38 -3.20 10.01
CA VAL A 53 -12.82 -3.05 10.30
C VAL A 53 -13.66 -3.62 9.16
N ARG A 54 -13.13 -3.52 7.93
CA ARG A 54 -13.69 -4.17 6.75
C ARG A 54 -12.60 -4.89 5.99
N GLU A 55 -12.82 -6.17 5.80
CA GLU A 55 -12.05 -7.06 4.95
C GLU A 55 -12.98 -7.62 3.88
N ALA A 56 -12.69 -7.38 2.61
CA ALA A 56 -13.57 -7.82 1.54
C ALA A 56 -12.80 -8.20 0.28
N MET A 57 -13.21 -9.32 -0.31
CA MET A 57 -12.93 -9.62 -1.70
C MET A 57 -13.98 -8.92 -2.56
N ILE A 58 -13.54 -8.15 -3.55
CA ILE A 58 -14.41 -7.51 -4.55
C ILE A 58 -14.29 -8.32 -5.84
N PRO A 59 -15.20 -9.27 -6.12
CA PRO A 59 -15.00 -10.27 -7.19
C PRO A 59 -14.94 -9.63 -8.58
N ALA A 60 -15.76 -8.60 -8.83
CA ALA A 60 -15.84 -7.91 -10.11
C ALA A 60 -14.49 -7.31 -10.55
N THR A 61 -13.68 -6.86 -9.58
CA THR A 61 -12.36 -6.25 -9.85
C THR A 61 -11.20 -7.16 -9.44
N ARG A 62 -11.47 -8.33 -8.85
CA ARG A 62 -10.47 -9.26 -8.28
C ARG A 62 -9.50 -8.55 -7.32
N VAL A 63 -10.05 -7.67 -6.49
CA VAL A 63 -9.32 -6.89 -5.51
C VAL A 63 -9.66 -7.39 -4.12
N TYR A 64 -8.63 -7.66 -3.32
CA TYR A 64 -8.76 -7.82 -1.88
C TYR A 64 -8.56 -6.47 -1.22
N GLN A 65 -9.46 -6.06 -0.32
CA GLN A 65 -9.47 -4.75 0.30
C GLN A 65 -9.51 -4.84 1.82
N GLU A 66 -8.68 -4.02 2.47
CA GLU A 66 -8.61 -3.84 3.91
C GLU A 66 -8.86 -2.37 4.26
N GLU A 67 -9.69 -2.13 5.27
CA GLU A 67 -9.96 -0.79 5.78
C GLU A 67 -9.70 -0.70 7.28
N TYR A 68 -8.79 0.21 7.64
CA TYR A 68 -8.39 0.51 9.00
C TYR A 68 -8.90 1.92 9.34
N MET A 69 -10.17 2.00 9.73
CA MET A 69 -10.88 3.26 9.93
C MET A 69 -10.28 4.11 11.06
N ALA A 70 -9.78 3.47 12.12
CA ALA A 70 -9.18 4.18 13.26
C ALA A 70 -7.80 4.76 12.92
N GLU A 71 -7.14 4.20 11.92
CA GLU A 71 -5.81 4.55 11.47
C GLU A 71 -5.85 5.48 10.24
N GLY A 72 -7.02 5.68 9.64
CA GLY A 72 -7.17 6.57 8.49
C GLY A 72 -6.54 6.03 7.21
N ILE A 73 -6.52 4.70 7.03
CA ILE A 73 -5.92 4.06 5.86
C ILE A 73 -6.81 2.95 5.29
N SER A 74 -6.82 2.83 3.96
CA SER A 74 -7.34 1.68 3.23
C SER A 74 -6.29 1.14 2.27
N MET A 75 -6.24 -0.17 2.12
CA MET A 75 -5.27 -0.88 1.29
C MET A 75 -6.01 -1.82 0.35
N GLN A 76 -5.61 -1.85 -0.91
CA GLN A 76 -6.15 -2.74 -1.93
C GLN A 76 -5.02 -3.53 -2.58
N TYR A 77 -5.26 -4.83 -2.72
CA TYR A 77 -4.33 -5.78 -3.29
C TYR A 77 -4.93 -6.43 -4.52
N ASN A 78 -4.11 -6.70 -5.52
CA ASN A 78 -4.55 -7.45 -6.70
C ASN A 78 -4.66 -8.94 -6.40
N ARG A 79 -4.98 -9.73 -7.44
CA ARG A 79 -5.10 -11.18 -7.35
C ARG A 79 -3.83 -11.91 -6.86
N ASP A 80 -2.67 -11.30 -7.08
CA ASP A 80 -1.36 -11.85 -6.73
C ASP A 80 -0.92 -11.36 -5.35
N PHE A 81 -1.82 -10.69 -4.60
CA PHE A 81 -1.55 -10.07 -3.30
C PHE A 81 -0.45 -8.99 -3.33
N ALA A 82 -0.21 -8.36 -4.48
CA ALA A 82 0.57 -7.12 -4.54
C ALA A 82 -0.30 -5.93 -4.13
N LEU A 83 0.22 -5.03 -3.30
CA LEU A 83 -0.47 -3.79 -2.92
C LEU A 83 -0.56 -2.85 -4.13
N ILE A 84 -1.76 -2.68 -4.67
CA ILE A 84 -1.99 -1.85 -5.85
C ILE A 84 -2.48 -0.45 -5.52
N ARG A 85 -3.05 -0.23 -4.33
CA ARG A 85 -3.54 1.08 -3.93
C ARG A 85 -3.55 1.26 -2.43
N ILE A 86 -3.16 2.46 -2.02
CA ILE A 86 -3.29 2.97 -0.65
C ILE A 86 -4.15 4.24 -0.70
N SER A 87 -5.11 4.37 0.20
CA SER A 87 -5.83 5.64 0.41
C SER A 87 -5.68 6.09 1.86
N LEU A 88 -5.30 7.36 2.07
CA LEU A 88 -4.99 7.98 3.35
C LEU A 88 -5.93 9.16 3.60
N TYR A 89 -6.42 9.32 4.83
CA TYR A 89 -7.46 10.31 5.16
C TYR A 89 -7.00 11.30 6.25
N ASP A 90 -7.27 12.60 6.11
CA ASP A 90 -6.98 13.64 7.13
C ASP A 90 -7.92 13.55 8.33
N SER A 91 -9.21 13.33 8.08
CA SER A 91 -10.25 12.93 9.03
C SER A 91 -11.60 13.18 8.35
N GLY A 92 -12.59 12.33 8.62
CA GLY A 92 -13.92 12.46 8.04
C GLY A 92 -14.95 11.68 8.83
N TYR A 93 -16.16 11.56 8.28
CA TYR A 93 -17.27 10.87 8.95
C TYR A 93 -16.95 9.41 9.29
N THR A 94 -16.20 8.73 8.42
CA THR A 94 -15.91 7.29 8.52
C THR A 94 -14.50 6.98 9.00
N TYR A 95 -13.51 7.82 8.67
CA TYR A 95 -12.09 7.58 8.97
C TYR A 95 -11.55 8.62 9.94
N LYS A 96 -10.74 8.17 10.91
CA LYS A 96 -9.86 9.05 11.67
C LYS A 96 -8.70 9.52 10.79
N ALA A 97 -7.97 10.51 11.30
CA ALA A 97 -6.78 11.04 10.67
C ALA A 97 -5.65 10.01 10.61
N TYR A 98 -5.08 9.78 9.43
CA TYR A 98 -3.81 9.07 9.27
C TYR A 98 -2.69 9.86 9.95
N LYS A 99 -1.94 9.19 10.83
CA LYS A 99 -0.95 9.82 11.71
C LYS A 99 0.50 9.58 11.32
N HIS A 100 0.78 8.67 10.39
CA HIS A 100 2.15 8.41 9.94
C HIS A 100 2.55 9.38 8.82
N GLU A 101 3.75 9.21 8.29
CA GLU A 101 4.29 10.07 7.24
C GLU A 101 3.42 10.04 5.98
N LEU A 102 3.10 11.23 5.47
CA LEU A 102 2.40 11.37 4.19
C LEU A 102 3.42 11.41 3.04
N PRO A 103 3.04 10.96 1.83
CA PRO A 103 3.95 10.92 0.70
C PRO A 103 4.48 12.31 0.36
N LYS A 104 5.72 12.34 -0.16
CA LYS A 104 6.40 13.55 -0.64
C LYS A 104 6.49 14.64 0.44
N ASN A 105 6.60 14.25 1.71
CA ASN A 105 6.68 15.16 2.87
C ASN A 105 5.50 16.14 2.95
N THR A 106 4.32 15.74 2.48
CA THR A 106 3.10 16.55 2.58
C THR A 106 2.55 16.52 4.01
N LYS A 107 1.60 17.41 4.30
CA LYS A 107 0.84 17.42 5.55
C LYS A 107 -0.61 17.73 5.24
N TRP A 108 -1.50 17.19 6.06
CA TRP A 108 -2.90 17.53 6.03
C TRP A 108 -3.14 19.04 6.18
N GLY A 109 -4.17 19.54 5.51
CA GLY A 109 -4.50 20.97 5.49
C GLY A 109 -3.57 21.85 4.64
N MET A 110 -2.61 21.28 3.90
CA MET A 110 -1.81 22.04 2.94
C MET A 110 -2.66 22.54 1.77
N THR A 111 -2.37 23.75 1.29
CA THR A 111 -2.95 24.26 0.04
C THR A 111 -2.29 23.62 -1.17
N LEU A 112 -2.93 23.73 -2.34
CA LEU A 112 -2.35 23.27 -3.60
C LEU A 112 -0.92 23.79 -3.82
N ASP A 113 -0.71 25.10 -3.67
CA ASP A 113 0.62 25.71 -3.83
C ASP A 113 1.67 25.11 -2.88
N GLN A 114 1.27 24.77 -1.64
CA GLN A 114 2.17 24.17 -0.65
C GLN A 114 2.53 22.73 -1.02
N VAL A 115 1.60 21.97 -1.60
CA VAL A 115 1.84 20.62 -2.11
C VAL A 115 2.74 20.69 -3.36
N GLN A 116 2.48 21.61 -4.29
CA GLN A 116 3.28 21.77 -5.51
C GLN A 116 4.73 22.19 -5.24
N LYS A 117 4.98 22.97 -4.18
CA LYS A 117 6.35 23.28 -3.73
C LYS A 117 7.15 22.03 -3.33
N ARG A 118 6.49 20.91 -3.04
CA ARG A 118 7.13 19.64 -2.62
C ARG A 118 7.18 18.61 -3.73
N THR A 119 6.17 18.62 -4.61
CA THR A 119 5.92 17.59 -5.63
C THR A 119 6.31 18.02 -7.03
N GLY A 120 6.49 19.33 -7.26
CA GLY A 120 6.52 19.92 -8.59
C GLY A 120 5.12 20.30 -9.07
N LEU A 121 4.98 20.59 -10.35
CA LEU A 121 3.67 20.81 -10.95
C LEU A 121 2.88 19.50 -10.92
N LEU A 122 1.57 19.64 -10.73
CA LEU A 122 0.64 18.52 -10.64
C LEU A 122 -0.35 18.63 -11.80
N ASP A 123 -0.65 17.50 -12.41
CA ASP A 123 -1.63 17.42 -13.47
C ASP A 123 -3.03 17.60 -12.91
N ILE A 124 -3.91 18.21 -13.70
CA ILE A 124 -5.33 18.33 -13.37
C ILE A 124 -6.00 17.05 -13.85
N ASP A 125 -6.79 16.42 -12.97
CA ASP A 125 -7.67 15.34 -13.40
C ASP A 125 -8.85 15.92 -14.18
N GLU A 126 -9.04 15.49 -15.42
CA GLU A 126 -10.06 16.03 -16.34
C GLU A 126 -11.49 15.75 -15.87
N VAL A 127 -11.67 14.74 -15.00
CA VAL A 127 -12.98 14.29 -14.52
C VAL A 127 -13.30 14.88 -13.15
N ASN A 128 -12.30 15.04 -12.28
CA ASN A 128 -12.45 15.59 -10.94
C ASN A 128 -11.53 16.79 -10.69
N ILE A 129 -12.10 17.99 -10.76
CA ILE A 129 -11.39 19.26 -10.56
C ILE A 129 -10.78 19.44 -9.17
N TYR A 130 -11.19 18.63 -8.19
CA TYR A 130 -10.65 18.64 -6.83
C TYR A 130 -9.42 17.75 -6.67
N VAL A 131 -9.02 17.02 -7.71
CA VAL A 131 -7.86 16.14 -7.72
C VAL A 131 -6.70 16.81 -8.46
N ARG A 132 -5.50 16.65 -7.90
CA ARG A 132 -4.25 16.99 -8.55
C ARG A 132 -3.32 15.78 -8.50
N ARG A 133 -2.79 15.41 -9.66
CA ARG A 133 -2.10 14.14 -9.85
C ARG A 133 -0.60 14.35 -10.01
N ASN A 134 0.17 13.55 -9.29
CA ASN A 134 1.59 13.36 -9.53
C ASN A 134 1.79 11.97 -10.14
N VAL A 135 2.42 11.92 -11.31
CA VAL A 135 2.76 10.66 -11.97
C VAL A 135 4.26 10.47 -11.92
N THR A 136 4.69 9.32 -11.43
CA THR A 136 6.07 8.83 -11.52
C THR A 136 6.08 7.54 -12.35
N GLU A 137 7.27 6.98 -12.57
CA GLU A 137 7.39 5.65 -13.19
C GLU A 137 6.75 4.56 -12.32
N ASP A 138 6.83 4.69 -11.00
CA ASP A 138 6.41 3.65 -10.05
C ASP A 138 4.96 3.81 -9.58
N ASP A 139 4.48 5.06 -9.48
CA ASP A 139 3.19 5.35 -8.84
C ASP A 139 2.46 6.55 -9.44
N VAL A 140 1.14 6.52 -9.28
CA VAL A 140 0.25 7.66 -9.48
C VAL A 140 -0.29 8.08 -8.12
N THR A 141 0.12 9.27 -7.66
CA THR A 141 -0.37 9.87 -6.42
C THR A 141 -1.39 10.98 -6.73
N ASP A 142 -2.65 10.75 -6.36
CA ASP A 142 -3.74 11.71 -6.42
C ASP A 142 -3.90 12.42 -5.08
N PHE A 143 -3.78 13.75 -5.08
CA PHE A 143 -4.05 14.63 -3.95
C PHE A 143 -5.44 15.25 -4.11
N TYR A 144 -6.33 15.02 -3.13
CA TYR A 144 -7.68 15.56 -3.10
C TYR A 144 -7.70 16.81 -2.23
N PHE A 145 -8.40 17.85 -2.69
CA PHE A 145 -8.52 19.13 -1.98
C PHE A 145 -9.98 19.48 -1.75
N THR A 146 -10.39 19.48 -0.48
CA THR A 146 -11.69 20.00 -0.04
C THR A 146 -11.50 21.37 0.59
N ASP A 147 -12.31 22.36 0.22
CA ASP A 147 -12.16 23.77 0.64
C ASP A 147 -10.74 24.33 0.43
N GLY A 148 -10.05 23.85 -0.62
CA GLY A 148 -8.68 24.24 -0.96
C GLY A 148 -7.60 23.66 -0.05
N LYS A 149 -7.93 22.63 0.73
CA LYS A 149 -7.07 21.99 1.73
C LYS A 149 -6.94 20.49 1.44
N LEU A 150 -5.71 19.99 1.49
CA LEU A 150 -5.40 18.58 1.31
C LEU A 150 -6.06 17.75 2.41
N ASP A 151 -6.97 16.85 2.03
CA ASP A 151 -7.80 16.06 2.96
C ASP A 151 -7.74 14.54 2.72
N HIS A 152 -7.36 14.12 1.52
CA HIS A 152 -7.28 12.73 1.12
C HIS A 152 -6.19 12.53 0.07
N ILE A 153 -5.46 11.42 0.19
CA ILE A 153 -4.41 11.04 -0.75
C ILE A 153 -4.65 9.61 -1.19
N LYS A 154 -4.58 9.36 -2.50
CA LYS A 154 -4.66 8.03 -3.08
C LYS A 154 -3.40 7.76 -3.89
N ILE A 155 -2.71 6.68 -3.58
CA ILE A 155 -1.50 6.24 -4.28
C ILE A 155 -1.86 4.95 -4.99
N THR A 156 -1.61 4.88 -6.29
CA THR A 156 -1.91 3.71 -7.13
C THR A 156 -0.63 3.24 -7.83
N ALA A 157 -0.37 1.94 -7.81
CA ALA A 157 0.75 1.33 -8.51
C ALA A 157 0.62 1.53 -10.03
N THR A 158 1.73 1.84 -10.70
CA THR A 158 1.80 1.70 -12.16
C THR A 158 1.99 0.23 -12.54
N ILE A 159 1.72 -0.11 -13.81
CA ILE A 159 2.04 -1.44 -14.34
C ILE A 159 3.55 -1.73 -14.22
N VAL A 160 4.39 -0.72 -14.47
CA VAL A 160 5.86 -0.84 -14.38
C VAL A 160 6.31 -1.27 -12.97
N SER A 161 5.81 -0.62 -11.91
CA SER A 161 6.17 -1.02 -10.54
C SER A 161 5.75 -2.46 -10.20
N LEU A 162 4.57 -2.89 -10.67
CA LEU A 162 4.05 -4.23 -10.44
C LEU A 162 4.86 -5.29 -11.18
N GLU A 163 5.24 -5.01 -12.44
CA GLU A 163 6.10 -5.88 -13.24
C GLU A 163 7.49 -6.01 -12.61
N ASN A 164 8.08 -4.90 -12.17
CA ASN A 164 9.38 -4.87 -11.52
C ASN A 164 9.42 -5.67 -10.21
N ASN A 165 8.32 -5.72 -9.45
CA ASN A 165 8.26 -6.44 -8.18
C ASN A 165 7.60 -7.83 -8.27
N LEU A 166 7.17 -8.27 -9.46
CA LEU A 166 6.40 -9.50 -9.65
C LEU A 166 7.09 -10.74 -9.07
N ALA A 167 8.40 -10.90 -9.32
CA ALA A 167 9.15 -12.06 -8.83
C ALA A 167 9.14 -12.16 -7.29
N ASN A 168 9.23 -11.01 -6.61
CA ASN A 168 9.16 -10.95 -5.16
C ASN A 168 7.74 -11.26 -4.65
N VAL A 169 6.72 -10.74 -5.33
CA VAL A 169 5.31 -11.00 -5.01
C VAL A 169 4.97 -12.48 -5.11
N VAL A 170 5.39 -13.15 -6.19
CA VAL A 170 5.17 -14.58 -6.39
C VAL A 170 5.88 -15.41 -5.31
N LYS A 171 7.13 -15.06 -4.98
CA LYS A 171 7.92 -15.78 -3.96
C LYS A 171 7.33 -15.66 -2.56
N SER A 172 6.78 -14.50 -2.22
CA SER A 172 6.35 -14.16 -0.86
C SER A 172 4.92 -14.57 -0.57
N SER A 173 4.00 -14.34 -1.50
CA SER A 173 2.57 -14.62 -1.29
C SER A 173 2.31 -16.12 -1.14
N GLY A 174 2.98 -16.96 -1.95
CA GLY A 174 2.73 -18.41 -2.00
C GLY A 174 1.27 -18.79 -2.26
N ALA A 175 0.43 -17.81 -2.59
CA ALA A 175 -1.01 -17.88 -2.66
C ALA A 175 -1.50 -16.88 -3.71
N ARG A 176 -2.48 -17.30 -4.51
CA ARG A 176 -3.11 -16.48 -5.55
C ARG A 176 -4.62 -16.51 -5.39
N LEU A 177 -5.25 -15.35 -5.53
CA LEU A 177 -6.70 -15.24 -5.53
C LEU A 177 -7.25 -15.77 -6.85
N LEU A 178 -7.78 -16.99 -6.80
CA LEU A 178 -8.53 -17.63 -7.87
C LEU A 178 -9.99 -17.74 -7.42
N PRO A 179 -10.78 -16.63 -7.45
CA PRO A 179 -12.13 -16.66 -6.92
C PRO A 179 -12.96 -17.75 -7.61
N ASP A 180 -13.58 -18.60 -6.80
CA ASP A 180 -14.55 -19.65 -7.17
C ASP A 180 -14.08 -20.69 -8.21
N GLY A 181 -12.76 -20.80 -8.42
CA GLY A 181 -12.16 -21.78 -9.32
C GLY A 181 -11.97 -23.13 -8.65
N LYS A 182 -12.45 -24.21 -9.29
CA LYS A 182 -12.14 -25.61 -8.92
C LYS A 182 -11.10 -26.19 -9.88
N PRO A 183 -9.90 -26.59 -9.39
CA PRO A 183 -8.91 -27.26 -10.21
C PRO A 183 -9.46 -28.58 -10.74
N ARG A 184 -9.27 -28.84 -12.04
CA ARG A 184 -9.72 -30.08 -12.69
C ARG A 184 -8.55 -31.00 -13.01
N GLU A 185 -7.49 -30.47 -13.61
CA GLU A 185 -6.33 -31.24 -14.08
C GLU A 185 -5.04 -30.41 -14.03
N GLY A 186 -3.90 -31.08 -13.85
CA GLY A 186 -2.58 -30.44 -13.94
C GLY A 186 -2.28 -29.45 -12.81
N ASN A 187 -1.28 -28.62 -13.04
CA ASN A 187 -0.82 -27.61 -12.08
C ASN A 187 -1.41 -26.24 -12.44
N VAL A 188 -2.37 -25.78 -11.65
CA VAL A 188 -3.05 -24.48 -11.83
C VAL A 188 -2.43 -23.34 -11.01
N VAL A 189 -1.26 -23.58 -10.42
CA VAL A 189 -0.54 -22.61 -9.60
C VAL A 189 0.62 -22.02 -10.40
N ASP A 190 1.56 -22.86 -10.84
CA ASP A 190 2.81 -22.45 -11.51
C ASP A 190 3.23 -23.41 -12.65
N GLY A 191 2.26 -24.08 -13.27
CA GLY A 191 2.53 -25.02 -14.37
C GLY A 191 1.42 -25.06 -15.42
N PHE A 192 1.33 -26.16 -16.15
CA PHE A 192 0.23 -26.34 -17.10
C PHE A 192 -0.94 -27.04 -16.41
N GLY A 193 -2.13 -26.44 -16.46
CA GLY A 193 -3.29 -26.93 -15.72
C GLY A 193 -4.62 -26.42 -16.26
N THR A 194 -5.70 -27.00 -15.74
CA THR A 194 -7.08 -26.69 -16.09
C THR A 194 -7.87 -26.29 -14.85
N MET A 195 -8.45 -25.09 -14.87
CA MET A 195 -9.36 -24.58 -13.82
C MET A 195 -10.75 -24.42 -14.39
N THR A 196 -11.76 -24.67 -13.56
CA THR A 196 -13.18 -24.48 -13.91
C THR A 196 -13.86 -23.54 -12.94
N TRP A 197 -14.80 -22.73 -13.42
CA TRP A 197 -15.62 -21.82 -12.62
C TRP A 197 -17.10 -22.07 -12.88
N ALA A 198 -17.95 -21.66 -11.92
CA ALA A 198 -19.41 -21.76 -12.01
C ALA A 198 -19.89 -23.16 -12.45
N ASP A 199 -19.40 -24.19 -11.77
CA ASP A 199 -19.71 -25.61 -12.01
C ASP A 199 -19.57 -26.07 -13.49
N GLY A 200 -18.55 -25.56 -14.18
CA GLY A 200 -18.16 -26.01 -15.52
C GLY A 200 -18.59 -25.09 -16.67
N ALA A 201 -19.28 -23.98 -16.38
CA ALA A 201 -19.67 -23.00 -17.40
C ALA A 201 -18.49 -22.19 -17.98
N SER A 202 -17.36 -22.14 -17.27
CA SER A 202 -16.13 -21.48 -17.74
C SER A 202 -14.92 -22.31 -17.38
N MET A 203 -14.01 -22.49 -18.34
CA MET A 203 -12.82 -23.32 -18.20
C MET A 203 -11.61 -22.62 -18.81
N TYR A 204 -10.50 -22.60 -18.08
CA TYR A 204 -9.20 -22.19 -18.63
C TYR A 204 -8.27 -23.40 -18.58
N LYS A 205 -7.70 -23.75 -19.73
CA LYS A 205 -6.66 -24.77 -19.87
C LYS A 205 -5.45 -24.11 -20.51
N GLY A 206 -4.34 -24.06 -19.77
CA GLY A 206 -3.16 -23.36 -20.25
C GLY A 206 -2.05 -23.34 -19.22
N GLN A 207 -1.04 -22.52 -19.52
CA GLN A 207 0.04 -22.26 -18.60
C GLN A 207 -0.39 -21.25 -17.54
N TRP A 208 -0.03 -21.54 -16.30
CA TRP A 208 -0.25 -20.75 -15.10
C TRP A 208 1.12 -20.29 -14.61
N SER A 209 1.24 -18.99 -14.37
CA SER A 209 2.47 -18.32 -13.92
C SER A 209 2.11 -17.26 -12.93
#